data_AF-A0A3R7M1E0-F1
#
_entry.id   AF-A0A3R7M1E0-F1
#
_cell.length_a   1.000
_cell.length_b   1.000
_cell.length_c   1.000
_cell.angle_alpha   90.00
_cell.angle_beta   90.00
_cell.angle_gamma   90.00
#
_symmetry.space_group_name_H-M   'P 1'
#
loop_
_entity.id
_entity.type
_entity.pdbx_description
1 polymer ?
#
loop_
_entity_poly.entity_id
_entity_poly.type
_entity_poly.pdbx_seq_one_letter_code
_entity_poly.pdbx_strand_id
1 'polypeptide(L)'
;MAAGSYLLYQLLHYDATKLHLVVYCFGRDFAYLFDKRTRTVTIYEGENNIGDAMVNKARSGMKGCIIIDMARHFQEPWNNVVPFPEWGMIMLSSPHEDNLKA
;
A
#
# COMPACT_ATOMS: atom_id res chain seq x y z
N MET A 1 11.54 -11.56 -7.60
CA MET A 1 11.11 -12.20 -6.34
C MET A 1 9.65 -11.85 -6.07
N ALA A 2 8.84 -12.79 -5.57
CA ALA A 2 7.40 -12.65 -5.35
C ALA A 2 7.02 -12.05 -3.97
N ALA A 3 7.90 -11.21 -3.40
CA ALA A 3 7.76 -10.69 -2.04
C ALA A 3 6.46 -9.90 -1.85
N GLY A 4 6.09 -9.07 -2.84
CA GLY A 4 4.87 -8.27 -2.80
C GLY A 4 3.60 -9.12 -2.73
N SER A 5 3.46 -10.12 -3.59
CA SER A 5 2.30 -11.03 -3.56
C SER A 5 2.24 -11.87 -2.27
N TYR A 6 3.39 -12.27 -1.71
CA TYR A 6 3.44 -13.00 -0.45
C TYR A 6 2.97 -12.13 0.72
N LEU A 7 3.47 -10.90 0.83
CA LEU A 7 3.04 -9.95 1.86
C LEU A 7 1.56 -9.60 1.72
N LEU A 8 1.09 -9.36 0.50
CA LEU A 8 -0.33 -9.11 0.23
C LEU A 8 -1.18 -10.29 0.73
N TYR A 9 -0.79 -11.53 0.41
CA TYR A 9 -1.47 -12.73 0.90
C TYR A 9 -1.53 -12.77 2.43
N GLN A 10 -0.41 -12.52 3.11
CA GLN A 10 -0.36 -12.50 4.57
C GLN A 10 -1.27 -11.44 5.18
N LEU A 11 -1.26 -10.21 4.66
CA LEU A 11 -2.09 -9.12 5.17
C LEU A 11 -3.59 -9.36 4.92
N LEU A 12 -3.95 -9.95 3.78
CA LEU A 12 -5.33 -10.33 3.48
C LEU A 12 -5.87 -11.41 4.43
N HIS A 13 -5.01 -12.32 4.91
CA HIS A 13 -5.37 -13.38 5.87
C HIS A 13 -5.18 -12.97 7.33
N TYR A 14 -4.61 -11.79 7.61
CA TYR A 14 -4.50 -11.27 8.97
C TYR A 14 -5.88 -10.99 9.59
N ASP A 15 -5.94 -10.83 10.90
CA ASP A 15 -7.17 -10.51 11.63
C ASP A 15 -7.87 -9.26 11.07
N ALA A 16 -9.10 -9.44 10.57
CA ALA A 16 -9.91 -8.39 9.96
C ALA A 16 -10.47 -7.37 10.97
N THR A 17 -10.41 -7.66 12.28
CA THR A 17 -10.79 -6.71 13.34
C THR A 17 -9.67 -5.74 13.70
N LYS A 18 -8.42 -6.12 13.41
CA LYS A 18 -7.23 -5.30 13.64
C LYS A 18 -6.78 -4.56 12.38
N LEU A 19 -6.96 -5.18 11.22
CA LEU A 19 -6.61 -4.62 9.92
C LEU A 19 -7.82 -4.62 9.00
N HIS A 20 -8.40 -3.45 8.79
CA HIS A 20 -9.64 -3.29 8.01
C HIS A 20 -9.38 -3.28 6.50
N LEU A 21 -8.22 -2.78 6.07
CA LEU A 21 -7.90 -2.62 4.66
C LEU A 21 -6.42 -2.83 4.37
N VAL A 22 -6.13 -3.22 3.14
CA VAL A 22 -4.78 -3.30 2.58
C VAL A 22 -4.75 -2.51 1.29
N VAL A 23 -3.76 -1.63 1.11
CA VAL A 23 -3.56 -0.92 -0.15
C VAL A 23 -2.27 -1.42 -0.79
N TYR A 24 -2.35 -1.91 -2.01
CA TYR A 24 -1.18 -2.31 -2.79
C TYR A 24 -0.96 -1.32 -3.92
N CYS A 25 0.09 -0.50 -3.80
CA CYS A 25 0.48 0.47 -4.82
C CYS A 25 1.52 -0.15 -5.76
N PHE A 26 1.25 -0.12 -7.06
CA PHE A 26 2.24 -0.39 -8.10
C PHE A 26 2.80 0.95 -8.60
N GLY A 27 3.94 1.35 -8.04
CA GLY A 27 4.46 2.71 -8.26
C GLY A 27 3.49 3.79 -7.77
N ARG A 28 3.41 4.91 -8.50
CA ARG A 28 2.53 6.05 -8.16
C ARG A 28 1.17 6.08 -8.83
N ASP A 29 1.05 5.34 -9.93
CA ASP A 29 -0.07 5.54 -10.84
C ASP A 29 -1.24 4.60 -10.58
N PHE A 30 -1.02 3.48 -9.87
CA PHE A 30 -2.05 2.47 -9.67
C PHE A 30 -2.02 1.92 -8.26
N ALA A 31 -3.19 1.82 -7.62
CA ALA A 31 -3.36 1.12 -6.36
C ALA A 31 -4.60 0.22 -6.33
N TYR A 32 -4.45 -0.91 -5.66
CA TYR A 32 -5.55 -1.81 -5.32
C TYR A 32 -5.87 -1.65 -3.83
N LEU A 33 -7.08 -1.20 -3.52
CA LEU A 33 -7.58 -1.13 -2.15
C LEU A 33 -8.45 -2.35 -1.88
N PHE A 34 -8.00 -3.19 -0.97
CA PHE A 34 -8.72 -4.36 -0.47
C PHE A 34 -9.42 -4.00 0.82
N ASP A 35 -10.75 -3.94 0.81
CA ASP A 35 -11.55 -3.78 2.02
C ASP A 35 -11.89 -5.17 2.56
N LYS A 36 -11.30 -5.53 3.70
CA LYS A 36 -11.43 -6.86 4.28
C LYS A 36 -12.77 -7.08 4.98
N ARG A 37 -13.47 -6.01 5.36
CA ARG A 37 -14.77 -6.09 6.03
C ARG A 37 -15.87 -6.40 5.04
N THR A 38 -15.83 -5.74 3.88
CA THR A 38 -16.79 -5.93 2.78
C THR A 38 -16.34 -6.97 1.76
N ARG A 39 -15.07 -7.40 1.81
CA ARG A 39 -14.43 -8.32 0.86
C ARG A 39 -14.47 -7.79 -0.58
N THR A 40 -14.21 -6.49 -0.73
CA THR A 40 -14.20 -5.81 -2.03
C THR A 40 -12.80 -5.35 -2.41
N VAL A 41 -12.59 -5.16 -3.71
CA VAL A 41 -11.36 -4.58 -4.26
C VAL A 41 -11.74 -3.40 -5.15
N THR A 42 -11.13 -2.25 -4.89
CA THR A 42 -11.29 -1.04 -5.69
C THR A 42 -9.95 -0.65 -6.27
N ILE A 43 -9.93 -0.34 -7.58
CA ILE A 43 -8.75 0.13 -8.28
C ILE A 43 -8.79 1.65 -8.32
N TYR A 44 -7.67 2.27 -7.99
CA TYR A 44 -7.46 3.71 -8.12
C TYR A 44 -6.33 3.98 -9.11
N GLU A 45 -6.58 4.90 -10.03
CA GLU A 45 -5.60 5.37 -11.00
C GLU A 45 -5.24 6.83 -10.70
N GLY A 46 -3.95 7.16 -10.72
CA GLY A 46 -3.40 8.48 -10.45
C GLY A 46 -3.12 8.76 -8.97
N GLU A 47 -1.95 9.35 -8.72
CA GLU A 47 -1.41 9.63 -7.37
C GLU A 47 -2.40 10.37 -6.47
N ASN A 48 -3.06 11.41 -6.99
CA ASN A 48 -4.03 12.21 -6.23
C ASN A 48 -5.25 11.39 -5.79
N ASN A 49 -5.81 10.58 -6.69
CA ASN A 49 -6.99 9.75 -6.39
C ASN A 49 -6.65 8.70 -5.32
N ILE A 50 -5.46 8.12 -5.40
CA ILE A 50 -4.95 7.16 -4.42
C ILE A 50 -4.78 7.84 -3.06
N GLY A 51 -4.12 9.00 -3.02
CA GLY A 51 -3.92 9.78 -1.80
C GLY A 51 -5.24 10.19 -1.14
N ASP A 52 -6.18 10.74 -1.90
CA ASP A 52 -7.49 11.15 -1.41
C ASP A 52 -8.29 9.95 -0.86
N ALA A 53 -8.24 8.80 -1.54
CA ALA A 53 -8.88 7.58 -1.07
C ALA A 53 -8.30 7.12 0.28
N MET A 54 -6.97 7.11 0.42
CA MET A 54 -6.31 6.75 1.68
C MET A 54 -6.68 7.71 2.81
N VAL A 55 -6.63 9.03 2.56
CA VAL A 55 -6.97 10.07 3.54
C VAL A 55 -8.42 9.91 4.01
N ASN A 56 -9.36 9.72 3.09
CA ASN A 56 -10.77 9.53 3.43
C ASN A 56 -11.00 8.26 4.27
N LYS A 57 -10.32 7.16 3.93
CA LYS A 57 -10.40 5.90 4.70
C LYS A 57 -9.80 6.07 6.10
N ALA A 58 -8.64 6.70 6.22
CA ALA A 58 -8.02 6.96 7.52
C ALA A 58 -8.88 7.88 8.40
N ARG A 59 -9.45 8.95 7.83
CA ARG A 59 -10.38 9.86 8.54
C ARG A 59 -11.65 9.18 9.04
N SER A 60 -12.09 8.12 8.35
CA SER A 60 -13.21 7.30 8.82
C SER A 60 -12.88 6.36 9.99
N GLY A 61 -11.63 6.39 10.49
CA GLY A 61 -11.16 5.55 11.60
C GLY A 61 -10.80 4.12 11.18
N MET A 62 -10.66 3.86 9.87
CA MET A 62 -10.22 2.55 9.41
C MET A 62 -8.72 2.37 9.65
N LYS A 63 -8.31 1.16 10.03
CA LYS A 63 -6.92 0.74 10.24
C LYS A 63 -6.42 0.04 8.98
N GLY A 64 -5.26 0.44 8.48
CA GLY A 64 -4.78 0.05 7.16
C GLY A 64 -3.31 -0.36 7.12
N CYS A 65 -2.93 -1.06 6.06
CA CYS A 65 -1.53 -1.28 5.74
C CYS A 65 -1.30 -0.99 4.26
N ILE A 66 -0.26 -0.23 3.95
CA ILE A 66 0.12 0.15 2.58
C ILE A 66 1.34 -0.67 2.18
N ILE A 67 1.27 -1.38 1.06
CA ILE A 67 2.42 -1.95 0.37
C ILE A 67 2.72 -1.05 -0.81
N ILE A 68 3.94 -0.51 -0.88
CA ILE A 68 4.42 0.28 -2.02
C ILE A 68 5.44 -0.54 -2.79
N ASP A 69 5.08 -0.98 -3.98
CA ASP A 69 5.95 -1.72 -4.88
C ASP A 69 6.61 -0.77 -5.89
N MET A 70 7.89 -0.44 -5.65
CA MET A 70 8.67 0.46 -6.49
C MET A 70 9.31 -0.24 -7.69
N ALA A 71 8.94 -1.48 -8.00
CA ALA A 71 9.55 -2.26 -9.09
C ALA A 71 9.49 -1.56 -10.47
N ARG A 72 8.57 -0.60 -10.68
CA ARG A 72 8.44 0.10 -11.97
C ARG A 72 9.07 1.50 -12.02
N HIS A 73 9.41 2.14 -10.90
CA HIS A 73 9.92 3.52 -10.93
C HIS A 73 10.98 3.79 -9.85
N PHE A 74 12.17 4.19 -10.30
CA PHE A 74 13.28 4.67 -9.46
C PHE A 74 13.21 6.17 -9.15
N GLN A 75 12.18 6.88 -9.62
CA GLN A 75 12.11 8.32 -9.46
C GLN A 75 11.17 8.69 -8.34
N GLU A 76 11.78 9.38 -7.36
CA GLU A 76 11.29 10.10 -6.19
C GLU A 76 10.37 9.38 -5.19
N PRO A 77 10.60 9.57 -3.86
CA PRO A 77 9.69 9.09 -2.84
C PRO A 77 8.30 9.69 -3.02
N TRP A 78 7.28 8.93 -2.62
CA TRP A 78 5.94 9.48 -2.45
C TRP A 78 5.96 10.48 -1.29
N ASN A 79 6.10 11.78 -1.59
CA ASN A 79 6.26 12.82 -0.57
C ASN A 79 4.95 13.18 0.14
N ASN A 80 3.80 12.71 -0.36
CA ASN A 80 2.46 13.10 0.09
C ASN A 80 1.71 12.03 0.93
N VAL A 81 2.32 10.88 1.25
CA VAL A 81 1.68 9.93 2.17
C VAL A 81 1.93 10.46 3.58
N VAL A 82 0.95 11.14 4.12
CA VAL A 82 0.94 11.48 5.55
C VAL A 82 0.76 10.17 6.32
N PRO A 83 1.73 9.76 7.17
CA PRO A 83 1.57 8.56 7.97
C PRO A 83 0.41 8.78 8.95
N PHE A 84 -0.64 7.97 8.82
CA PHE A 84 -1.73 7.93 9.80
C PHE A 84 -1.30 7.04 10.97
N PRO A 85 -1.52 7.44 12.24
CA PRO A 85 -1.06 6.68 13.41
C PRO A 85 -1.51 5.22 13.45
N GLU A 86 -2.68 4.94 12.85
CA GLU A 86 -3.30 3.61 12.80
C GLU A 86 -2.96 2.83 11.52
N TRP A 87 -2.02 3.32 10.71
CA TRP A 87 -1.66 2.72 9.43
C TRP A 87 -0.18 2.30 9.39
N GLY A 88 0.06 1.06 8.99
CA GLY A 88 1.40 0.56 8.69
C GLY A 88 1.78 0.78 7.23
N MET A 89 3.08 0.86 6.94
CA MET A 89 3.59 0.97 5.58
C MET A 89 4.77 0.01 5.37
N ILE A 90 4.77 -0.67 4.24
CA ILE A 90 5.82 -1.57 3.79
C ILE A 90 6.26 -1.10 2.40
N MET A 91 7.52 -0.71 2.27
CA MET A 91 8.11 -0.32 1.00
C MET A 91 8.94 -1.46 0.42
N LEU A 92 8.68 -1.82 -0.83
CA LEU A 92 9.41 -2.84 -1.56
C LEU A 92 10.30 -2.14 -2.58
N SER A 93 11.61 -2.25 -2.39
CA SER A 93 12.59 -1.80 -3.36
C SER A 93 12.62 -2.77 -4.55
N SER A 94 12.92 -2.21 -5.73
CA SER A 94 13.26 -3.03 -6.89
C SER A 94 14.46 -3.93 -6.55
N PRO A 95 14.53 -5.17 -7.07
CA PRO A 95 15.71 -6.02 -6.92
C PRO A 95 16.86 -5.48 -7.79
N HIS A 96 17.43 -4.35 -7.36
CA HIS A 96 18.57 -3.70 -8.00
C HIS A 96 19.80 -3.89 -7.12
N GLU A 97 20.93 -4.28 -7.71
CA GLU A 97 22.17 -4.57 -6.97
C GLU A 97 22.67 -3.35 -6.18
N ASP A 98 22.42 -2.14 -6.69
CA ASP A 98 22.77 -0.91 -5.98
C ASP A 98 22.02 -0.72 -4.65
N ASN A 99 20.85 -1.35 -4.48
CA ASN A 99 20.10 -1.30 -3.22
C ASN A 99 20.75 -2.13 -2.10
N LEU A 100 21.78 -2.92 -2.42
CA LEU A 100 22.50 -3.80 -1.48
C LEU A 100 23.90 -3.27 -1.14
N LYS A 101 24.32 -2.17 -1.74
CA LYS A 101 25.62 -1.54 -1.48
C LYS A 101 25.54 -0.71 -0.20
N ALA A 102 26.55 -0.87 0.66
CA ALA A 102 26.67 -0.20 1.96
C ALA A 102 27.27 1.20 1.86
#